data_AF-A0A254RMQ6-F1
#
_entry.id   AF-A0A254RMQ6-F1
#
_cell.length_a   1.000
_cell.length_b   1.000
_cell.length_c   1.000
_cell.angle_alpha   90.00
_cell.angle_beta   90.00
_cell.angle_gamma   90.00
#
_symmetry.space_group_name_H-M   'P 1'
#
loop_
_entity.id
_entity.type
_entity.pdbx_description
1 polymer ?
#
loop_
_entity_poly.entity_id
_entity_poly.type
_entity_poly.pdbx_seq_one_letter_code
_entity_poly.pdbx_strand_id
1 'polypeptide(L)'
;MIIRKAYFVLAFFFAVLASASDLSDFEKSLTQGAGDSASASSGNSFEQSLMSEDGSSMSYVYRGREALMQAIKSGDTAEISQKISDLDNMKTDAVFPLVNIEKEVIYMDKKMWRQLLQHEVNLFKTYYDSIEPPDVQYAENDELMIYVKDKIAKIDTQSTLFSTVSSQIERSNLQEHEKMELEIVLLLHNAYSMGAYRRIAELSKTFCEKYPDHPDVPWIKKSVAAPAERMDVRKMYYAERAERKEEFIAKNFYTGGLGVNLFFLPGGLAFGFDDMYRSDLFEPQDPGLYAEIYLQVKRFSLSGEILGSGVTGLASYSLGLGYVVYDSRYLKVRPYAAIGFPELILDAKDDFKGPARGNGEVTVLHKGSTESVSEGMTATLAVNVDFKFITAFLFTSNNKFFSMSLVGKFGVSYIEAEGYAVNGSGVTPFCNFGLGFHFW
;
A
#
# COMPACT_ATOMS: atom_id res chain seq x y z
N MET A 1 -37.94 -18.51 -2.00
CA MET A 1 -37.27 -19.44 -1.06
C MET A 1 -35.77 -19.61 -1.33
N ILE A 2 -35.32 -19.43 -2.59
CA ILE A 2 -33.91 -19.53 -3.04
C ILE A 2 -33.00 -18.44 -2.43
N ILE A 3 -33.50 -17.22 -2.24
CA ILE A 3 -32.72 -16.08 -1.70
C ILE A 3 -32.26 -16.32 -0.24
N ARG A 4 -33.07 -17.00 0.60
CA ARG A 4 -32.71 -17.24 2.01
C ARG A 4 -31.58 -18.26 2.21
N LYS A 5 -31.35 -19.15 1.24
CA LYS A 5 -30.28 -20.17 1.31
C LYS A 5 -28.91 -19.60 0.89
N ALA A 6 -28.88 -18.61 -0.01
CA ALA A 6 -27.66 -17.90 -0.41
C ALA A 6 -27.04 -17.05 0.72
N TYR A 7 -27.87 -16.45 1.58
CA TYR A 7 -27.40 -15.66 2.73
C TYR A 7 -26.70 -16.49 3.82
N PHE A 8 -27.09 -17.77 3.98
CA PHE A 8 -26.49 -18.64 5.00
C PHE A 8 -25.06 -19.06 4.64
N VAL A 9 -24.79 -19.28 3.35
CA VAL A 9 -23.45 -19.61 2.83
C VAL A 9 -22.52 -18.39 2.91
N LEU A 10 -23.04 -17.18 2.64
CA LEU A 10 -22.27 -15.94 2.77
C LEU A 10 -21.91 -15.63 4.24
N ALA A 11 -22.82 -15.88 5.18
CA ALA A 11 -22.60 -15.63 6.61
C ALA A 11 -21.58 -16.59 7.24
N PHE A 12 -21.50 -17.84 6.76
CA PHE A 12 -20.51 -18.82 7.25
C PHE A 12 -19.08 -18.45 6.82
N PHE A 13 -18.91 -17.77 5.68
CA PHE A 13 -17.61 -17.32 5.18
C PHE A 13 -17.01 -16.13 5.95
N PHE A 14 -17.84 -15.22 6.48
CA PHE A 14 -17.37 -14.08 7.26
C PHE A 14 -16.95 -14.45 8.69
N ALA A 15 -17.48 -15.54 9.26
CA ALA A 15 -17.13 -15.98 10.61
C ALA A 15 -15.71 -16.56 10.72
N VAL A 16 -15.16 -17.10 9.63
CA VAL A 16 -13.81 -17.71 9.58
C VAL A 16 -12.70 -16.67 9.42
N LEU A 17 -13.02 -15.45 8.96
CA LEU A 17 -12.05 -14.36 8.76
C LEU A 17 -11.86 -13.45 9.99
N ALA A 18 -12.61 -13.68 11.08
CA ALA A 18 -12.63 -12.81 12.26
C ALA A 18 -11.76 -13.30 13.44
N SER A 19 -10.99 -14.37 13.27
CA SER A 19 -10.21 -15.00 14.35
C SER A 19 -8.74 -15.19 13.96
N ALA A 20 -8.02 -14.07 13.79
CA ALA A 20 -6.56 -14.06 13.72
C ALA A 20 -6.01 -12.65 14.02
N SER A 21 -5.85 -12.30 15.30
CA SER A 21 -4.68 -11.55 15.84
C SER A 21 -4.90 -11.10 17.28
N ASP A 22 -4.07 -11.63 18.17
CA ASP A 22 -3.81 -11.19 19.56
C ASP A 22 -3.42 -9.72 19.69
N LEU A 23 -3.61 -9.16 20.89
CA LEU A 23 -2.76 -8.11 21.47
C LEU A 23 -2.88 -8.13 23.00
N SER A 24 -2.02 -8.91 23.66
CA SER A 24 -1.61 -8.70 25.06
C SER A 24 -0.15 -8.20 25.08
N ASP A 25 0.20 -7.50 26.15
CA ASP A 25 1.58 -7.34 26.67
C ASP A 25 2.41 -6.09 26.33
N PHE A 26 1.81 -5.01 25.83
CA PHE A 26 2.50 -3.70 25.77
C PHE A 26 2.08 -2.71 26.88
N GLU A 27 0.81 -2.76 27.34
CA GLU A 27 0.27 -1.77 28.29
C GLU A 27 0.63 -2.04 29.77
N LYS A 28 1.47 -3.03 30.06
CA LYS A 28 1.78 -3.44 31.45
C LYS A 28 3.22 -3.23 31.90
N SER A 29 4.09 -2.55 31.12
CA SER A 29 5.51 -2.41 31.49
C SER A 29 6.07 -0.98 31.58
N LEU A 30 5.28 0.09 31.42
CA LEU A 30 5.88 1.43 31.26
C LEU A 30 5.38 2.56 32.16
N THR A 31 4.53 2.31 33.15
CA THR A 31 4.11 3.37 34.08
C THR A 31 3.73 2.82 35.46
N GLN A 32 4.72 2.59 36.33
CA GLN A 32 4.66 2.91 37.78
C GLN A 32 5.83 2.28 38.54
N GLY A 33 6.81 3.12 38.91
CA GLY A 33 7.86 2.75 39.86
C GLY A 33 8.80 3.90 40.18
N ALA A 34 8.49 4.63 41.28
CA ALA A 34 9.36 5.43 42.18
C ALA A 34 10.19 6.58 41.57
N GLY A 35 10.36 7.77 42.17
CA GLY A 35 10.13 8.26 43.53
C GLY A 35 11.27 9.25 43.89
N ASP A 36 10.90 10.51 44.13
CA ASP A 36 11.49 11.59 44.95
C ASP A 36 13.01 11.81 45.10
N SER A 37 13.46 13.09 44.98
CA SER A 37 14.00 13.88 46.12
C SER A 37 14.50 15.29 45.74
N ALA A 38 14.29 16.23 46.66
CA ALA A 38 14.47 17.69 46.59
C ALA A 38 15.91 18.19 46.84
N SER A 39 16.22 19.45 46.48
CA SER A 39 16.58 20.55 47.41
C SER A 39 17.36 21.71 46.74
N ALA A 40 17.13 22.92 47.23
CA ALA A 40 17.68 24.20 46.79
C ALA A 40 18.90 24.64 47.61
N SER A 41 19.76 25.53 47.07
CA SER A 41 20.41 26.61 47.86
C SER A 41 21.14 27.65 46.98
N SER A 42 21.00 28.91 47.38
CA SER A 42 21.54 30.15 46.83
C SER A 42 22.89 30.58 47.42
N GLY A 43 23.69 31.37 46.68
CA GLY A 43 24.51 32.46 47.26
C GLY A 43 25.99 32.58 46.84
N ASN A 44 26.38 33.81 46.47
CA ASN A 44 27.74 34.40 46.42
C ASN A 44 28.68 34.10 45.23
N SER A 45 28.38 34.66 44.04
CA SER A 45 29.30 34.68 42.88
C SER A 45 29.92 36.05 42.53
N PHE A 46 29.63 37.11 43.30
CA PHE A 46 30.08 38.48 42.95
C PHE A 46 31.50 38.81 43.47
N GLU A 47 31.84 38.42 44.69
CA GLU A 47 33.15 38.75 45.28
C GLU A 47 34.30 37.88 44.74
N GLN A 48 33.99 36.74 44.12
CA GLN A 48 34.98 35.85 43.50
C GLN A 48 35.43 36.33 42.10
N SER A 49 34.74 37.31 41.51
CA SER A 49 35.04 37.87 40.18
C SER A 49 36.17 38.91 40.18
N LEU A 50 36.50 39.49 41.34
CA LEU A 50 37.38 40.66 41.41
C LEU A 50 38.87 40.36 41.65
N MET A 51 39.27 39.10 41.85
CA MET A 51 40.63 38.74 42.32
C MET A 51 41.39 37.72 41.46
N SER A 52 41.03 37.48 40.20
CA SER A 52 41.82 36.61 39.31
C SER A 52 42.32 37.35 38.06
N GLU A 53 43.34 38.19 38.27
CA GLU A 53 44.26 38.59 37.19
C GLU A 53 45.28 37.48 36.95
N ASP A 54 44.83 36.46 36.22
CA ASP A 54 45.64 35.66 35.29
C ASP A 54 44.63 35.22 34.23
N GLY A 55 44.61 35.89 33.09
CA GLY A 55 43.54 35.78 32.09
C GLY A 55 43.33 34.33 31.66
N SER A 56 42.32 33.68 32.22
CA SER A 56 41.91 32.33 31.81
C SER A 56 41.62 32.34 30.31
N SER A 57 41.84 31.23 29.62
CA SER A 57 41.50 31.06 28.19
C SER A 57 40.10 31.61 27.85
N MET A 58 39.17 31.51 28.80
CA MET A 58 37.81 32.03 28.70
C MET A 58 37.70 33.56 28.65
N SER A 59 38.58 34.29 29.35
CA SER A 59 38.60 35.76 29.31
C SER A 59 38.91 36.32 27.92
N TYR A 60 39.79 35.64 27.16
CA TYR A 60 40.09 35.98 25.77
C TYR A 60 38.90 35.71 24.85
N VAL A 61 38.16 34.62 25.09
CA VAL A 61 36.93 34.29 24.38
C VAL A 61 35.86 35.36 24.60
N TYR A 62 35.63 35.80 25.85
CA TYR A 62 34.67 36.86 26.14
C TYR A 62 35.03 38.20 25.48
N ARG A 63 36.32 38.59 25.45
CA ARG A 63 36.76 39.77 24.69
C ARG A 63 36.52 39.63 23.19
N GLY A 64 36.75 38.44 22.64
CA GLY A 64 36.45 38.15 21.23
C GLY A 64 34.95 38.25 20.92
N ARG A 65 34.10 37.73 21.80
CA ARG A 65 32.63 37.79 21.69
C ARG A 65 32.12 39.23 21.83
N GLU A 66 32.71 40.04 22.70
CA GLU A 66 32.41 41.48 22.80
C GLU A 66 32.79 42.23 21.52
N ALA A 67 33.98 41.97 20.97
CA ALA A 67 34.42 42.57 19.70
C ALA A 67 33.50 42.15 18.53
N LEU A 68 33.06 40.89 18.48
CA LEU A 68 32.05 40.44 17.52
C LEU A 68 30.73 41.20 17.70
N MET A 69 30.27 41.40 18.94
CA MET A 69 29.05 42.19 19.20
C MET A 69 29.19 43.65 18.76
N GLN A 70 30.35 44.26 18.92
CA GLN A 70 30.64 45.61 18.41
C GLN A 70 30.59 45.65 16.87
N ALA A 71 31.16 44.66 16.18
CA ALA A 71 31.07 44.53 14.73
C ALA A 71 29.61 44.31 14.25
N ILE A 72 28.83 43.53 15.00
CA ILE A 72 27.38 43.36 14.75
C ILE A 72 26.64 44.70 14.89
N LYS A 73 26.99 45.53 15.88
CA LYS A 73 26.40 46.87 16.07
C LYS A 73 26.80 47.84 14.96
N SER A 74 28.05 47.80 14.47
CA SER A 74 28.54 48.64 13.37
C SER A 74 27.96 48.24 12.02
N GLY A 75 27.58 46.97 11.85
CA GLY A 75 27.02 46.43 10.61
C GLY A 75 28.06 46.10 9.53
N ASP A 76 29.35 46.07 9.89
CA ASP A 76 30.42 45.69 8.97
C ASP A 76 30.46 44.16 8.78
N THR A 77 29.96 43.67 7.64
CA THR A 77 29.88 42.24 7.36
C THR A 77 31.26 41.57 7.15
N ALA A 78 32.28 42.33 6.75
CA ALA A 78 33.64 41.82 6.62
C ALA A 78 34.26 41.64 8.01
N GLU A 79 34.10 42.63 8.88
CA GLU A 79 34.55 42.55 10.27
C GLU A 79 33.83 41.43 11.03
N ILE A 80 32.51 41.28 10.86
CA ILE A 80 31.74 40.17 11.46
C ILE A 80 32.29 38.81 11.01
N SER A 81 32.54 38.63 9.71
CA SER A 81 33.10 37.36 9.18
C SER A 81 34.47 37.06 9.80
N GLN A 82 35.33 38.07 9.90
CA GLN A 82 36.65 37.93 10.50
C GLN A 82 36.55 37.55 11.99
N LYS A 83 35.70 38.23 12.76
CA LYS A 83 35.53 37.97 14.20
C LYS A 83 34.93 36.60 14.49
N ILE A 84 34.01 36.11 13.66
CA ILE A 84 33.51 34.73 13.76
C ILE A 84 34.65 33.74 13.49
N SER A 85 35.46 33.96 12.45
CA SER A 85 36.60 33.10 12.15
C SER A 85 37.64 33.11 13.27
N ASP A 86 37.93 34.26 13.87
CA ASP A 86 38.86 34.40 14.99
C ASP A 86 38.37 33.56 16.19
N LEU A 87 37.08 33.64 16.51
CA LEU A 87 36.46 32.85 17.58
C LEU A 87 36.44 31.35 17.26
N ASP A 88 36.22 30.96 16.00
CA ASP A 88 36.30 29.56 15.59
C ASP A 88 37.71 28.98 15.71
N ASN A 89 38.74 29.78 15.45
CA ASN A 89 40.13 29.37 15.65
C ASN A 89 40.51 29.22 17.13
N MET A 90 39.73 29.79 18.06
CA MET A 90 39.89 29.62 19.50
C MET A 90 39.18 28.37 20.03
N LYS A 91 38.47 27.62 19.18
CA LYS A 91 37.80 26.38 19.56
C LYS A 91 38.81 25.32 19.96
N THR A 92 38.61 24.72 21.13
CA THR A 92 39.43 23.63 21.67
C THR A 92 38.53 22.52 22.23
N ASP A 93 39.10 21.37 22.59
CA ASP A 93 38.36 20.28 23.22
C ASP A 93 37.73 20.67 24.57
N ALA A 94 38.21 21.74 25.20
CA ALA A 94 37.74 22.23 26.50
C ALA A 94 36.86 23.49 26.41
N VAL A 95 36.93 24.24 25.30
CA VAL A 95 36.27 25.55 25.18
C VAL A 95 35.62 25.70 23.81
N PHE A 96 34.32 26.01 23.79
CA PHE A 96 33.55 26.36 22.60
C PHE A 96 33.17 27.85 22.60
N PRO A 97 33.85 28.67 21.79
CA PRO A 97 33.62 30.12 21.76
C PRO A 97 32.30 30.56 21.14
N LEU A 98 31.77 29.83 20.16
CA LEU A 98 30.52 30.11 19.47
C LEU A 98 29.75 28.82 19.19
N VAL A 99 28.45 28.83 19.47
CA VAL A 99 27.53 27.74 19.08
C VAL A 99 27.03 27.99 17.64
N ASN A 100 26.75 26.93 16.88
CA ASN A 100 26.29 27.04 15.48
C ASN A 100 25.05 27.93 15.34
N ILE A 101 24.07 27.79 16.24
CA ILE A 101 22.86 28.62 16.24
C ILE A 101 23.16 30.13 16.38
N GLU A 102 24.21 30.51 17.10
CA GLU A 102 24.61 31.93 17.21
C GLU A 102 25.07 32.45 15.85
N LYS A 103 25.86 31.66 15.11
CA LYS A 103 26.35 32.01 13.77
C LYS A 103 25.20 32.11 12.77
N GLU A 104 24.31 31.13 12.76
CA GLU A 104 23.12 31.13 11.90
C GLU A 104 22.29 32.40 12.10
N VAL A 105 21.99 32.76 13.36
CA VAL A 105 21.22 33.97 13.70
C VAL A 105 21.93 35.24 13.24
N ILE A 106 23.24 35.35 13.46
CA ILE A 106 24.02 36.52 13.03
C ILE A 106 24.00 36.64 11.50
N TYR A 107 24.27 35.56 10.78
CA TYR A 107 24.28 35.58 9.32
C TYR A 107 22.91 35.90 8.73
N MET A 108 21.83 35.38 9.31
CA MET A 108 20.46 35.71 8.89
C MET A 108 20.11 37.17 9.17
N ASP A 109 20.36 37.68 10.39
CA ASP A 109 20.03 39.08 10.75
C ASP A 109 20.79 40.08 9.88
N LYS A 110 22.05 39.77 9.56
CA LYS A 110 22.92 40.62 8.74
C LYS A 110 22.85 40.33 7.25
N LYS A 111 21.96 39.42 6.83
CA LYS A 111 21.74 39.04 5.41
C LYS A 111 23.03 38.56 4.72
N MET A 112 23.90 37.89 5.47
CA MET A 112 25.17 37.33 5.01
C MET A 112 24.94 35.93 4.41
N TRP A 113 24.12 35.86 3.35
CA TRP A 113 23.58 34.59 2.83
C TRP A 113 24.64 33.62 2.28
N ARG A 114 25.73 34.14 1.72
CA ARG A 114 26.81 33.32 1.16
C ARG A 114 27.61 32.63 2.27
N GLN A 115 27.84 33.36 3.37
CA GLN A 115 28.46 32.82 4.59
C GLN A 115 27.53 31.82 5.28
N LEU A 116 26.23 32.10 5.32
CA LEU A 116 25.23 31.15 5.83
C LEU A 116 25.25 29.85 5.04
N LEU A 117 25.25 29.91 3.69
CA LEU A 117 25.31 28.73 2.84
C LEU A 117 26.56 27.88 3.14
N GLN A 118 27.73 28.51 3.19
CA GLN A 118 28.98 27.81 3.52
C GLN A 118 28.94 27.18 4.91
N HIS A 119 28.39 27.89 5.89
CA HIS A 119 28.22 27.38 7.25
C HIS A 119 27.33 26.14 7.30
N GLU A 120 26.13 26.21 6.71
CA GLU A 120 25.12 25.14 6.71
C GLU A 120 25.61 23.90 5.94
N VAL A 121 26.19 24.07 4.75
CA VAL A 121 26.74 22.95 3.97
C VAL A 121 27.83 22.22 4.77
N ASN A 122 28.74 22.97 5.39
CA ASN A 122 29.77 22.37 6.24
C ASN A 122 29.16 21.68 7.45
N LEU A 123 28.22 22.32 8.14
CA LEU A 123 27.53 21.78 9.31
C LEU A 123 26.92 20.41 9.01
N PHE A 124 26.13 20.29 7.93
CA PHE A 124 25.49 19.01 7.59
C PHE A 124 26.47 17.96 7.07
N LYS A 125 27.58 18.36 6.44
CA LYS A 125 28.62 17.42 6.00
C LYS A 125 29.43 16.83 7.15
N THR A 126 29.72 17.62 8.18
CA THR A 126 30.59 17.22 9.28
C THR A 126 29.84 16.84 10.56
N TYR A 127 28.50 16.88 10.56
CA TYR A 127 27.67 16.66 11.75
C TYR A 127 28.01 15.36 12.51
N TYR A 128 28.31 14.28 11.78
CA TYR A 128 28.66 12.98 12.38
C TYR A 128 30.12 12.87 12.82
N ASP A 129 31.01 13.73 12.33
CA ASP A 129 32.43 13.73 12.66
C ASP A 129 32.72 14.64 13.87
N SER A 130 31.81 15.56 14.20
CA SER A 130 31.95 16.53 15.28
C SER A 130 31.23 16.08 16.57
N ILE A 131 31.68 14.97 17.17
CA ILE A 131 31.20 14.57 18.50
C ILE A 131 31.76 15.57 19.52
N GLU A 132 30.87 16.33 20.17
CA GLU A 132 31.24 17.25 21.24
C GLU A 132 31.78 16.48 22.46
N PRO A 133 32.96 16.84 23.00
CA PRO A 133 33.46 16.25 24.23
C PRO A 133 32.49 16.48 25.41
N PRO A 134 32.38 15.53 26.35
CA PRO A 134 31.40 15.60 27.44
C PRO A 134 31.61 16.75 28.44
N ASP A 135 32.81 17.35 28.49
CA ASP A 135 33.20 18.38 29.48
C ASP A 135 33.55 19.75 28.85
N VAL A 136 32.91 20.11 27.73
CA VAL A 136 33.14 21.39 27.05
C VAL A 136 32.55 22.56 27.85
N GLN A 137 33.33 23.62 28.01
CA GLN A 137 32.84 24.91 28.52
C GLN A 137 32.37 25.80 27.36
N TYR A 138 31.12 26.24 27.43
CA TYR A 138 30.55 27.20 26.49
C TYR A 138 30.69 28.62 27.03
N ALA A 139 30.89 29.57 26.11
CA ALA A 139 30.85 30.99 26.45
C ALA A 139 29.39 31.45 26.56
N GLU A 140 28.94 31.65 27.80
CA GLU A 140 27.55 31.97 28.11
C GLU A 140 27.42 33.28 28.90
N ASN A 141 26.19 33.81 28.95
CA ASN A 141 25.76 34.96 29.76
C ASN A 141 26.39 36.32 29.40
N ASP A 142 26.64 36.59 28.12
CA ASP A 142 27.13 37.88 27.62
C ASP A 142 26.13 38.61 26.70
N GLU A 143 26.51 39.82 26.26
CA GLU A 143 25.67 40.64 25.37
C GLU A 143 25.34 39.95 24.05
N LEU A 144 26.26 39.11 23.54
CA LEU A 144 26.06 38.38 22.29
C LEU A 144 24.94 37.34 22.45
N MET A 145 24.96 36.57 23.54
CA MET A 145 23.92 35.59 23.86
C MET A 145 22.55 36.27 24.08
N ILE A 146 22.53 37.44 24.75
CA ILE A 146 21.28 38.22 24.92
C ILE A 146 20.74 38.67 23.56
N TYR A 147 21.60 39.17 22.67
CA TYR A 147 21.22 39.56 21.32
C TYR A 147 20.65 38.38 20.53
N VAL A 148 21.30 37.21 20.57
CA VAL A 148 20.84 35.99 19.89
C VAL A 148 19.47 35.55 20.44
N LYS A 149 19.29 35.53 21.77
CA LYS A 149 18.01 35.18 22.41
C LYS A 149 16.88 36.12 21.98
N ASP A 150 17.10 37.43 21.93
CA ASP A 150 16.12 38.42 21.47
C ASP A 150 15.74 38.21 20.00
N LYS A 151 16.69 37.80 19.15
CA LYS A 151 16.42 37.48 17.75
C LYS A 151 15.61 36.20 17.60
N ILE A 152 15.99 35.14 18.31
CA ILE A 152 15.27 33.85 18.29
C ILE A 152 13.84 34.03 18.79
N ALA A 153 13.62 34.80 19.86
CA ALA A 153 12.28 35.06 20.40
C ALA A 153 11.33 35.75 19.39
N LYS A 154 11.87 36.41 18.36
CA LYS A 154 11.09 37.05 17.29
C LYS A 154 10.79 36.12 16.12
N ILE A 155 11.40 34.93 16.08
CA ILE A 155 11.12 33.92 15.06
C ILE A 155 9.80 33.24 15.42
N ASP A 156 8.86 33.24 14.47
CA ASP A 156 7.58 32.55 14.64
C ASP A 156 7.81 31.03 14.70
N THR A 157 7.63 30.47 15.90
CA THR A 157 7.77 29.02 16.18
C THR A 157 6.80 28.13 15.40
N GLN A 158 5.73 28.69 14.82
CA GLN A 158 4.82 27.93 13.95
C GLN A 158 5.31 27.85 12.50
N SER A 159 6.28 28.70 12.13
CA SER A 159 6.85 28.77 10.80
C SER A 159 8.22 28.10 10.76
N THR A 160 8.55 27.41 9.67
CA THR A 160 9.91 26.89 9.46
C THR A 160 10.91 28.05 9.36
N LEU A 161 12.16 27.84 9.79
CA LEU A 161 13.22 28.84 9.65
C LEU A 161 13.33 29.36 8.20
N PHE A 162 13.28 28.44 7.23
CA PHE A 162 13.25 28.78 5.82
C PHE A 162 12.07 29.70 5.44
N SER A 163 10.86 29.44 5.93
CA SER A 163 9.71 30.30 5.61
C SER A 163 9.89 31.74 6.09
N THR A 164 10.63 31.96 7.18
CA THR A 164 10.93 33.31 7.70
C THR A 164 11.88 34.09 6.79
N VAL A 165 12.80 33.42 6.11
CA VAL A 165 13.86 34.07 5.29
C VAL A 165 13.72 33.88 3.78
N SER A 166 12.82 33.02 3.31
CA SER A 166 12.66 32.65 1.90
C SER A 166 12.58 33.84 0.95
N SER A 167 11.67 34.79 1.20
CA SER A 167 11.51 36.00 0.38
C SER A 167 12.74 36.92 0.39
N GLN A 168 13.56 36.88 1.45
CA GLN A 168 14.80 37.65 1.53
C GLN A 168 15.92 36.98 0.72
N ILE A 169 15.98 35.65 0.73
CA ILE A 169 16.91 34.86 -0.09
C ILE A 169 16.58 35.04 -1.57
N GLU A 170 15.30 34.97 -1.96
CA GLU A 170 14.88 35.17 -3.35
C GLU A 170 15.31 36.54 -3.89
N ARG A 171 15.19 37.60 -3.07
CA ARG A 171 15.58 38.97 -3.40
C ARG A 171 17.08 39.25 -3.23
N SER A 172 17.86 38.29 -2.75
CA SER A 172 19.30 38.46 -2.53
C SER A 172 20.09 38.47 -3.85
N ASN A 173 21.34 38.91 -3.74
CA ASN A 173 22.33 38.92 -4.82
C ASN A 173 23.02 37.55 -5.04
N LEU A 174 22.56 36.49 -4.37
CA LEU A 174 23.06 35.14 -4.60
C LEU A 174 22.79 34.69 -6.05
N GLN A 175 23.66 33.84 -6.57
CA GLN A 175 23.42 33.16 -7.83
C GLN A 175 22.31 32.13 -7.65
N GLU A 176 21.66 31.75 -8.76
CA GLU A 176 20.50 30.85 -8.72
C GLU A 176 20.82 29.49 -8.09
N HIS A 177 22.01 28.93 -8.36
CA HIS A 177 22.44 27.68 -7.73
C HIS A 177 22.62 27.84 -6.22
N GLU A 178 23.22 28.95 -5.76
CA GLU A 178 23.41 29.24 -4.34
C GLU A 178 22.07 29.41 -3.61
N LYS A 179 21.07 30.02 -4.27
CA LYS A 179 19.71 30.14 -3.71
C LYS A 179 19.06 28.78 -3.52
N MET A 180 19.11 27.94 -4.56
CA MET A 180 18.54 26.59 -4.50
C MET A 180 19.23 25.72 -3.45
N GLU A 181 20.55 25.77 -3.37
CA GLU A 181 21.32 25.02 -2.39
C GLU A 181 21.02 25.50 -0.96
N LEU A 182 21.00 26.82 -0.74
CA LEU A 182 20.66 27.40 0.56
C LEU A 182 19.25 27.01 0.99
N GLU A 183 18.29 27.00 0.07
CA GLU A 183 16.94 26.52 0.34
C GLU A 183 16.92 25.04 0.75
N ILE A 184 17.66 24.17 0.04
CA ILE A 184 17.75 22.76 0.40
C ILE A 184 18.27 22.59 1.83
N VAL A 185 19.40 23.21 2.17
CA VAL A 185 20.02 23.03 3.49
C VAL A 185 19.19 23.65 4.62
N LEU A 186 18.56 24.81 4.41
CA LEU A 186 17.68 25.39 5.44
C LEU A 186 16.41 24.56 5.66
N LEU A 187 15.91 23.88 4.63
CA LEU A 187 14.78 22.96 4.76
C LEU A 187 15.17 21.67 5.49
N LEU A 188 16.44 21.25 5.49
CA LEU A 188 16.89 20.03 6.16
C LEU A 188 16.61 20.04 7.67
N HIS A 189 16.70 21.20 8.31
CA HIS A 189 16.32 21.38 9.73
C HIS A 189 14.89 20.90 10.03
N ASN A 190 14.02 20.91 9.01
CA ASN A 190 12.63 20.49 9.10
C ASN A 190 12.33 19.25 8.24
N ALA A 191 13.34 18.47 7.82
CA ALA A 191 13.17 17.35 6.89
C ALA A 191 12.12 16.34 7.35
N TYR A 192 12.03 16.11 8.67
CA TYR A 192 11.08 15.17 9.29
C TYR A 192 9.68 15.75 9.56
N SER A 193 9.46 17.04 9.29
CA SER A 193 8.12 17.63 9.40
C SER A 193 7.21 17.20 8.24
N MET A 194 5.89 17.19 8.47
CA MET A 194 4.92 16.76 7.46
C MET A 194 5.04 17.60 6.19
N GLY A 195 5.43 16.97 5.08
CA GLY A 195 5.46 17.55 3.73
C GLY A 195 6.79 18.20 3.33
N ALA A 196 7.67 18.56 4.26
CA ALA A 196 8.96 19.18 3.95
C ALA A 196 9.87 18.26 3.13
N TYR A 197 9.92 16.96 3.47
CA TYR A 197 10.71 15.97 2.73
C TYR A 197 10.38 15.91 1.22
N ARG A 198 9.12 16.17 0.82
CA ARG A 198 8.74 16.16 -0.61
C ARG A 198 9.37 17.33 -1.35
N ARG A 199 9.28 18.53 -0.75
CA ARG A 199 9.91 19.73 -1.30
C ARG A 199 11.43 19.57 -1.37
N ILE A 200 12.05 19.02 -0.32
CA ILE A 200 13.48 18.72 -0.29
C ILE A 200 13.85 17.75 -1.42
N ALA A 201 13.10 16.67 -1.61
CA ALA A 201 13.36 15.69 -2.66
C ALA A 201 13.27 16.33 -4.07
N GLU A 202 12.20 17.10 -4.34
CA GLU A 202 11.99 17.78 -5.62
C GLU A 202 13.06 18.83 -5.93
N LEU A 203 13.37 19.68 -4.94
CA LEU A 203 14.42 20.70 -5.08
C LEU A 203 15.80 20.07 -5.28
N SER A 204 16.13 19.05 -4.48
CA SER A 204 17.42 18.36 -4.59
C SER A 204 17.58 17.68 -5.94
N LYS A 205 16.51 17.04 -6.44
CA LYS A 205 16.52 16.44 -7.78
C LYS A 205 16.72 17.50 -8.87
N THR A 206 15.97 18.60 -8.79
CA THR A 206 16.08 19.71 -9.75
C THR A 206 17.47 20.33 -9.74
N PHE A 207 18.04 20.56 -8.55
CA PHE A 207 19.41 21.07 -8.39
C PHE A 207 20.43 20.14 -9.05
N CYS A 208 20.35 18.85 -8.76
CA CYS A 208 21.25 17.82 -9.30
C CYS A 208 21.16 17.64 -10.81
N GLU A 209 19.99 17.91 -11.41
CA GLU A 209 19.78 17.86 -12.86
C GLU A 209 20.25 19.14 -13.55
N LYS A 210 20.02 20.31 -12.94
CA LYS A 210 20.34 21.63 -13.52
C LYS A 210 21.83 21.99 -13.37
N TYR A 211 22.48 21.55 -12.29
CA TYR A 211 23.88 21.86 -11.99
C TYR A 211 24.69 20.58 -11.76
N PRO A 212 24.82 19.67 -12.74
CA PRO A 212 25.43 18.36 -12.54
C PRO A 212 26.91 18.41 -12.10
N ASP A 213 27.63 19.48 -12.46
CA ASP A 213 29.06 19.67 -12.18
C ASP A 213 29.33 20.40 -10.85
N HIS A 214 28.30 20.76 -10.07
CA HIS A 214 28.48 21.43 -8.78
C HIS A 214 29.17 20.49 -7.76
N PRO A 215 30.16 20.97 -6.98
CA PRO A 215 30.94 20.13 -6.05
C PRO A 215 30.09 19.39 -5.02
N ASP A 216 28.94 19.95 -4.65
CA ASP A 216 28.04 19.40 -3.62
C ASP A 216 27.03 18.38 -4.14
N VAL A 217 26.90 18.22 -5.47
CA VAL A 217 25.94 17.28 -6.08
C VAL A 217 26.10 15.84 -5.60
N PRO A 218 27.31 15.26 -5.50
CA PRO A 218 27.47 13.89 -5.00
C PRO A 218 26.93 13.72 -3.58
N TRP A 219 27.13 14.73 -2.73
CA TRP A 219 26.63 14.74 -1.35
C TRP A 219 25.11 14.93 -1.33
N ILE A 220 24.55 15.90 -2.06
CA ILE A 220 23.10 16.13 -2.13
C ILE A 220 22.35 14.89 -2.65
N LYS A 221 22.85 14.24 -3.71
CA LYS A 221 22.22 13.01 -4.25
C LYS A 221 22.14 11.90 -3.20
N LYS A 222 23.25 11.64 -2.52
CA LYS A 222 23.39 10.48 -1.62
C LYS A 222 22.79 10.74 -0.24
N SER A 223 23.01 11.92 0.32
CA SER A 223 22.73 12.23 1.73
C SER A 223 21.47 13.07 1.93
N VAL A 224 20.92 13.68 0.88
CA VAL A 224 19.71 14.51 0.97
C VAL A 224 18.56 13.94 0.15
N ALA A 225 18.73 13.85 -1.17
CA ALA A 225 17.66 13.45 -2.09
C ALA A 225 17.19 12.00 -1.83
N ALA A 226 18.12 11.04 -1.81
CA ALA A 226 17.76 9.63 -1.63
C ALA A 226 17.06 9.34 -0.29
N PRO A 227 17.52 9.89 0.87
CA PRO A 227 16.77 9.78 2.12
C PRO A 227 15.38 10.42 2.07
N ALA A 228 15.27 11.62 1.50
CA ALA A 228 13.98 12.31 1.39
C ALA A 228 12.97 11.54 0.52
N GLU A 229 13.42 10.86 -0.54
CA GLU A 229 12.57 9.99 -1.36
C GLU A 229 12.09 8.74 -0.60
N ARG A 230 12.91 8.18 0.30
CA ARG A 230 12.54 7.01 1.12
C ARG A 230 11.49 7.32 2.18
N MET A 231 11.33 8.59 2.54
CA MET A 231 10.31 9.01 3.51
C MET A 231 8.89 8.91 2.95
N ASP A 232 8.70 8.88 1.63
CA ASP A 232 7.40 8.56 1.03
C ASP A 232 7.20 7.03 1.00
N VAL A 233 6.82 6.48 2.15
CA VAL A 233 6.56 5.03 2.32
C VAL A 233 5.55 4.52 1.29
N ARG A 234 4.56 5.34 0.91
CA ARG A 234 3.55 4.97 -0.08
C ARG A 234 4.16 4.85 -1.48
N LYS A 235 4.98 5.82 -1.89
CA LYS A 235 5.71 5.78 -3.17
C LYS A 235 6.67 4.60 -3.20
N MET A 236 7.41 4.34 -2.12
CA MET A 236 8.31 3.20 -2.00
C MET A 236 7.56 1.88 -2.13
N TYR A 237 6.42 1.74 -1.43
CA TYR A 237 5.57 0.55 -1.50
C TYR A 237 5.08 0.26 -2.92
N TYR A 238 4.61 1.28 -3.66
CA TYR A 238 4.16 1.08 -5.04
C TYR A 238 5.30 0.83 -6.03
N ALA A 239 6.47 1.44 -5.80
CA ALA A 239 7.67 1.17 -6.59
C ALA A 239 8.11 -0.29 -6.44
N GLU A 240 8.22 -0.78 -5.21
CA GLU A 240 8.55 -2.19 -4.93
C GLU A 240 7.50 -3.14 -5.52
N ARG A 241 6.20 -2.79 -5.40
CA ARG A 241 5.11 -3.57 -5.97
C ARG A 241 5.16 -3.65 -7.50
N ALA A 242 5.60 -2.59 -8.16
CA ALA A 242 5.79 -2.58 -9.60
C ALA A 242 6.99 -3.44 -10.02
N GLU A 243 8.10 -3.34 -9.28
CA GLU A 243 9.34 -4.08 -9.55
C GLU A 243 9.18 -5.60 -9.31
N ARG A 244 8.53 -5.99 -8.21
CA ARG A 244 8.42 -7.38 -7.76
C ARG A 244 7.06 -8.02 -8.07
N LYS A 245 6.31 -7.43 -9.01
CA LYS A 245 4.95 -7.87 -9.37
C LYS A 245 4.84 -9.37 -9.63
N GLU A 246 5.72 -9.92 -10.45
CA GLU A 246 5.65 -11.33 -10.87
C GLU A 246 5.98 -12.28 -9.70
N GLU A 247 6.85 -11.87 -8.78
CA GLU A 247 7.15 -12.64 -7.56
C GLU A 247 5.91 -12.71 -6.65
N PHE A 248 5.21 -11.60 -6.46
CA PHE A 248 3.99 -11.57 -5.65
C PHE A 248 2.86 -12.41 -6.27
N ILE A 249 2.69 -12.34 -7.59
CA ILE A 249 1.70 -13.17 -8.30
C ILE A 249 2.05 -14.66 -8.15
N ALA A 250 3.32 -15.02 -8.33
CA ALA A 250 3.76 -16.41 -8.28
C ALA A 250 3.56 -17.08 -6.91
N LYS A 251 3.67 -16.31 -5.82
CA LYS A 251 3.40 -16.80 -4.46
C LYS A 251 1.95 -17.21 -4.23
N ASN A 252 1.01 -16.81 -5.10
CA ASN A 252 -0.41 -17.11 -4.98
C ASN A 252 -0.89 -18.24 -5.90
N PHE A 253 0.02 -18.88 -6.62
CA PHE A 253 -0.33 -20.12 -7.33
C PHE A 253 -0.67 -21.20 -6.30
N TYR A 254 -1.76 -21.93 -6.54
CA TYR A 254 -2.21 -23.02 -5.66
C TYR A 254 -2.54 -22.62 -4.20
N THR A 255 -2.71 -21.34 -3.85
CA THR A 255 -3.02 -20.94 -2.47
C THR A 255 -4.52 -20.99 -2.19
N GLY A 256 -5.35 -20.58 -3.15
CA GLY A 256 -6.81 -20.63 -3.05
C GLY A 256 -7.48 -19.43 -3.69
N GLY A 257 -8.80 -19.34 -3.52
CA GLY A 257 -9.58 -18.22 -4.02
C GLY A 257 -11.05 -18.57 -4.29
N LEU A 258 -11.82 -17.56 -4.67
CA LEU A 258 -13.17 -17.70 -5.20
C LEU A 258 -13.14 -17.48 -6.71
N GLY A 259 -13.73 -18.39 -7.48
CA GLY A 259 -13.88 -18.24 -8.92
C GLY A 259 -15.34 -18.30 -9.36
N VAL A 260 -15.67 -17.50 -10.36
CA VAL A 260 -16.97 -17.48 -11.03
C VAL A 260 -16.72 -17.59 -12.53
N ASN A 261 -17.24 -18.66 -13.14
CA ASN A 261 -17.18 -18.89 -14.58
C ASN A 261 -18.58 -18.72 -15.16
N LEU A 262 -18.69 -17.95 -16.23
CA LEU A 262 -19.90 -17.79 -17.04
C LEU A 262 -19.63 -18.39 -18.41
N PHE A 263 -20.47 -19.34 -18.83
CA PHE A 263 -20.33 -20.02 -20.11
C PHE A 263 -21.38 -19.50 -21.08
N PHE A 264 -20.92 -19.07 -22.25
CA PHE A 264 -21.75 -18.47 -23.29
C PHE A 264 -21.88 -19.33 -24.53
N LEU A 265 -20.94 -20.26 -24.71
CA LEU A 265 -20.89 -21.16 -25.87
C LEU A 265 -20.92 -22.61 -25.35
N PRO A 266 -22.13 -23.14 -25.09
CA PRO A 266 -22.30 -24.56 -24.85
C PRO A 266 -22.18 -25.33 -26.16
N GLY A 267 -21.58 -26.50 -26.09
CA GLY A 267 -21.47 -27.46 -27.17
C GLY A 267 -21.42 -28.87 -26.61
N GLY A 268 -21.74 -29.85 -27.43
CA GLY A 268 -21.70 -31.24 -27.03
C GLY A 268 -22.33 -32.16 -28.06
N LEU A 269 -22.18 -33.45 -27.81
CA LEU A 269 -22.89 -34.51 -28.53
C LEU A 269 -23.68 -35.31 -27.51
N ALA A 270 -24.77 -35.92 -27.94
CA ALA A 270 -25.68 -36.67 -27.10
C ALA A 270 -25.85 -38.07 -27.66
N PHE A 271 -25.65 -39.09 -26.82
CA PHE A 271 -25.83 -40.50 -27.19
C PHE A 271 -26.77 -41.17 -26.20
N GLY A 272 -27.77 -41.90 -26.71
CA GLY A 272 -28.75 -42.62 -25.88
C GLY A 272 -29.98 -41.80 -25.44
N PHE A 273 -30.14 -40.57 -25.95
CA PHE A 273 -31.25 -39.68 -25.62
C PHE A 273 -32.40 -39.71 -26.63
N ASP A 274 -32.51 -40.80 -27.41
CA ASP A 274 -33.64 -41.00 -28.32
C ASP A 274 -34.94 -41.10 -27.52
N ASP A 275 -35.97 -40.35 -27.91
CA ASP A 275 -37.27 -40.27 -27.22
C ASP A 275 -37.18 -39.97 -25.71
N MET A 276 -36.12 -39.28 -25.26
CA MET A 276 -35.88 -38.97 -23.85
C MET A 276 -37.04 -38.21 -23.20
N TYR A 277 -37.76 -37.41 -23.98
CA TYR A 277 -38.93 -36.68 -23.52
C TYR A 277 -40.09 -36.88 -24.50
N ARG A 278 -41.30 -36.58 -24.02
CA ARG A 278 -42.52 -36.61 -24.83
C ARG A 278 -42.55 -35.49 -25.87
N SER A 279 -41.81 -35.71 -26.95
CA SER A 279 -41.72 -34.78 -28.09
C SER A 279 -43.05 -34.59 -28.81
N ASP A 280 -44.03 -35.45 -28.57
CA ASP A 280 -45.40 -35.28 -29.03
C ASP A 280 -46.13 -34.16 -28.28
N LEU A 281 -45.78 -33.88 -27.01
CA LEU A 281 -46.44 -32.87 -26.17
C LEU A 281 -45.61 -31.61 -25.91
N PHE A 282 -44.28 -31.73 -25.94
CA PHE A 282 -43.39 -30.68 -25.45
C PHE A 282 -42.33 -30.28 -26.47
N GLU A 283 -41.83 -29.05 -26.35
CA GLU A 283 -40.63 -28.54 -27.03
C GLU A 283 -39.58 -28.11 -25.99
N PRO A 284 -38.31 -28.49 -26.16
CA PRO A 284 -37.27 -28.12 -25.21
C PRO A 284 -36.87 -26.65 -25.34
N GLN A 285 -36.63 -25.99 -24.21
CA GLN A 285 -36.19 -24.59 -24.15
C GLN A 285 -34.84 -24.47 -23.44
N ASP A 286 -33.90 -23.73 -24.03
CA ASP A 286 -32.57 -23.53 -23.43
C ASP A 286 -32.64 -22.59 -22.21
N PRO A 287 -32.12 -22.97 -21.03
CA PRO A 287 -32.05 -22.10 -19.85
C PRO A 287 -31.25 -20.80 -20.08
N GLY A 288 -30.44 -20.73 -21.14
CA GLY A 288 -29.83 -19.48 -21.63
C GLY A 288 -28.67 -18.93 -20.79
N LEU A 289 -28.40 -19.45 -19.59
CA LEU A 289 -27.24 -19.10 -18.78
C LEU A 289 -26.64 -20.33 -18.09
N TYR A 290 -25.36 -20.59 -18.39
CA TYR A 290 -24.57 -21.63 -17.75
C TYR A 290 -23.46 -21.00 -16.91
N ALA A 291 -23.26 -21.51 -15.70
CA ALA A 291 -22.34 -20.91 -14.75
C ALA A 291 -21.71 -21.94 -13.81
N GLU A 292 -20.54 -21.62 -13.29
CA GLU A 292 -19.89 -22.34 -12.20
C GLU A 292 -19.40 -21.32 -11.18
N ILE A 293 -19.70 -21.56 -9.91
CA ILE A 293 -19.09 -20.87 -8.79
C ILE A 293 -18.24 -21.90 -8.05
N TYR A 294 -16.96 -21.61 -7.82
CA TYR A 294 -16.08 -22.53 -7.12
C TYR A 294 -15.24 -21.84 -6.06
N LEU A 295 -15.04 -22.54 -4.96
CA LEU A 295 -14.09 -22.20 -3.91
C LEU A 295 -12.86 -23.10 -4.08
N GLN A 296 -11.68 -22.50 -4.13
CA GLN A 296 -10.41 -23.21 -4.07
C GLN A 296 -9.74 -23.00 -2.71
N VAL A 297 -9.36 -24.10 -2.07
CA VAL A 297 -8.50 -24.10 -0.89
C VAL A 297 -7.27 -24.91 -1.23
N LYS A 298 -6.12 -24.25 -1.28
CA LYS A 298 -4.88 -24.81 -1.82
C LYS A 298 -5.08 -25.35 -3.24
N ARG A 299 -4.95 -26.66 -3.44
CA ARG A 299 -5.18 -27.34 -4.72
C ARG A 299 -6.57 -27.92 -4.85
N PHE A 300 -7.34 -28.01 -3.77
CA PHE A 300 -8.68 -28.60 -3.82
C PHE A 300 -9.70 -27.52 -4.19
N SER A 301 -10.69 -27.88 -5.01
CA SER A 301 -11.79 -27.00 -5.34
C SER A 301 -13.13 -27.67 -5.07
N LEU A 302 -14.07 -26.92 -4.51
CA LEU A 302 -15.49 -27.28 -4.45
C LEU A 302 -16.24 -26.34 -5.39
N SER A 303 -17.02 -26.89 -6.33
CA SER A 303 -17.82 -26.12 -7.28
C SER A 303 -19.29 -26.43 -7.17
N GLY A 304 -20.13 -25.42 -7.39
CA GLY A 304 -21.53 -25.57 -7.77
C GLY A 304 -21.69 -25.09 -9.19
N GLU A 305 -22.33 -25.88 -10.05
CA GLU A 305 -22.39 -25.62 -11.48
C GLU A 305 -23.76 -25.91 -12.09
N ILE A 306 -24.10 -25.11 -13.09
CA ILE A 306 -25.20 -25.30 -14.03
C ILE A 306 -24.55 -25.45 -15.41
N LEU A 307 -24.62 -26.65 -15.97
CA LEU A 307 -23.97 -27.00 -17.24
C LEU A 307 -24.98 -27.43 -18.29
N GLY A 308 -24.70 -27.08 -19.55
CA GLY A 308 -25.42 -27.60 -20.70
C GLY A 308 -24.94 -29.01 -21.01
N SER A 309 -25.89 -29.89 -21.29
CA SER A 309 -25.63 -31.30 -21.61
C SER A 309 -25.39 -31.56 -23.11
N GLY A 310 -25.38 -30.53 -23.95
CA GLY A 310 -25.35 -30.66 -25.41
C GLY A 310 -26.67 -31.12 -26.03
N VAL A 311 -27.66 -31.55 -25.23
CA VAL A 311 -29.06 -31.74 -25.62
C VAL A 311 -29.82 -30.44 -25.37
N THR A 312 -30.56 -29.96 -26.37
CA THR A 312 -31.37 -28.75 -26.24
C THR A 312 -32.34 -28.88 -25.08
N GLY A 313 -32.36 -27.86 -24.20
CA GLY A 313 -33.24 -27.76 -23.04
C GLY A 313 -32.88 -28.62 -21.83
N LEU A 314 -31.82 -29.44 -21.90
CA LEU A 314 -31.34 -30.25 -20.79
C LEU A 314 -30.10 -29.60 -20.15
N ALA A 315 -30.26 -29.16 -18.91
CA ALA A 315 -29.17 -28.69 -18.06
C ALA A 315 -28.90 -29.67 -16.91
N SER A 316 -27.73 -29.56 -16.30
CA SER A 316 -27.38 -30.30 -15.09
C SER A 316 -26.98 -29.34 -13.99
N TYR A 317 -27.55 -29.55 -12.80
CA TYR A 317 -27.18 -28.86 -11.57
C TYR A 317 -26.32 -29.80 -10.75
N SER A 318 -25.04 -29.47 -10.62
CA SER A 318 -24.08 -30.38 -10.00
C SER A 318 -23.24 -29.72 -8.92
N LEU A 319 -22.82 -30.52 -7.96
CA LEU A 319 -21.74 -30.19 -7.04
C LEU A 319 -20.49 -30.97 -7.44
N GLY A 320 -19.39 -30.24 -7.65
CA GLY A 320 -18.13 -30.78 -8.13
C GLY A 320 -17.02 -30.72 -7.09
N LEU A 321 -16.19 -31.76 -7.07
CA LEU A 321 -14.91 -31.79 -6.37
C LEU A 321 -13.79 -31.85 -7.39
N GLY A 322 -12.89 -30.88 -7.35
CA GLY A 322 -11.79 -30.74 -8.29
C GLY A 322 -10.43 -30.60 -7.63
N TYR A 323 -9.41 -30.79 -8.45
CA TYR A 323 -8.01 -30.69 -8.03
C TYR A 323 -7.22 -29.91 -9.07
N VAL A 324 -6.54 -28.84 -8.64
CA VAL A 324 -5.70 -28.00 -9.49
C VAL A 324 -4.37 -28.71 -9.72
N VAL A 325 -4.25 -29.35 -10.88
CA VAL A 325 -3.03 -30.07 -11.28
C VAL A 325 -1.94 -29.12 -11.77
N TYR A 326 -2.34 -27.98 -12.33
CA TYR A 326 -1.43 -26.97 -12.84
C TYR A 326 -2.01 -25.57 -12.63
N ASP A 327 -1.17 -24.66 -12.15
CA ASP A 327 -1.51 -23.26 -11.92
C ASP A 327 -0.27 -22.39 -12.17
N SER A 328 -0.43 -21.38 -13.02
CA SER A 328 0.62 -20.47 -13.44
C SER A 328 0.07 -19.07 -13.70
N ARG A 329 0.96 -18.18 -14.17
CA ARG A 329 0.61 -16.80 -14.54
C ARG A 329 -0.48 -16.73 -15.61
N TYR A 330 -0.50 -17.67 -16.54
CA TYR A 330 -1.32 -17.61 -17.76
C TYR A 330 -2.29 -18.77 -17.90
N LEU A 331 -2.05 -19.88 -17.23
CA LEU A 331 -2.81 -21.11 -17.42
C LEU A 331 -3.09 -21.79 -16.08
N LYS A 332 -4.32 -22.24 -15.91
CA LYS A 332 -4.74 -23.12 -14.81
C LYS A 332 -5.53 -24.29 -15.37
N VAL A 333 -5.25 -25.48 -14.85
CA VAL A 333 -5.91 -26.72 -15.26
C VAL A 333 -6.45 -27.43 -14.01
N ARG A 334 -7.73 -27.76 -14.04
CA ARG A 334 -8.48 -28.29 -12.90
C ARG A 334 -9.43 -29.41 -13.35
N PRO A 335 -8.97 -30.67 -13.37
CA PRO A 335 -9.86 -31.83 -13.41
C PRO A 335 -10.80 -31.84 -12.21
N TYR A 336 -12.01 -32.34 -12.41
CA TYR A 336 -13.00 -32.49 -11.37
C TYR A 336 -14.01 -33.59 -11.70
N ALA A 337 -14.66 -34.08 -10.66
CA ALA A 337 -15.81 -34.99 -10.75
C ALA A 337 -17.00 -34.31 -10.07
N ALA A 338 -18.20 -34.50 -10.63
CA ALA A 338 -19.42 -33.88 -10.15
C ALA A 338 -20.58 -34.87 -10.11
N ILE A 339 -21.47 -34.68 -9.15
CA ILE A 339 -22.74 -35.38 -9.05
C ILE A 339 -23.84 -34.34 -8.90
N GLY A 340 -24.97 -34.58 -9.55
CA GLY A 340 -26.05 -33.63 -9.64
C GLY A 340 -27.36 -34.27 -10.05
N PHE A 341 -28.29 -33.42 -10.45
CA PHE A 341 -29.55 -33.80 -11.04
C PHE A 341 -29.72 -33.10 -12.39
N PRO A 342 -30.33 -33.77 -13.38
CA PRO A 342 -30.75 -33.11 -14.61
C PRO A 342 -31.94 -32.20 -14.35
N GLU A 343 -32.04 -31.12 -15.12
CA GLU A 343 -33.24 -30.31 -15.27
C GLU A 343 -33.54 -30.19 -16.76
N LEU A 344 -34.72 -30.61 -17.16
CA LEU A 344 -35.23 -30.42 -18.51
C LEU A 344 -36.30 -29.34 -18.49
N ILE A 345 -36.09 -28.26 -19.26
CA ILE A 345 -37.05 -27.16 -19.40
C ILE A 345 -37.83 -27.39 -20.69
N LEU A 346 -39.15 -27.52 -20.55
CA LEU A 346 -40.06 -27.92 -21.61
C LEU A 346 -41.21 -26.92 -21.73
N ASP A 347 -41.52 -26.49 -22.94
CA ASP A 347 -42.71 -25.71 -23.26
C ASP A 347 -43.80 -26.63 -23.85
N ALA A 348 -45.03 -26.51 -23.34
CA ALA A 348 -46.17 -27.26 -23.86
C ALA A 348 -46.56 -26.80 -25.28
N LYS A 349 -46.65 -27.74 -26.23
CA LYS A 349 -47.01 -27.47 -27.63
C LYS A 349 -48.47 -27.03 -27.81
N ASP A 350 -49.37 -27.63 -27.05
CA ASP A 350 -50.81 -27.40 -27.06
C ASP A 350 -51.41 -27.62 -25.66
N ASP A 351 -52.70 -27.32 -25.49
CA ASP A 351 -53.41 -27.56 -24.23
C ASP A 351 -53.63 -29.07 -24.00
N PHE A 352 -53.18 -29.61 -22.86
CA PHE A 352 -53.45 -31.00 -22.49
C PHE A 352 -53.54 -31.20 -20.98
N LYS A 353 -54.07 -32.36 -20.59
CA LYS A 353 -54.14 -32.80 -19.18
C LYS A 353 -52.79 -33.37 -18.76
N GLY A 354 -52.11 -32.69 -17.85
CA GLY A 354 -50.88 -33.14 -17.20
C GLY A 354 -51.11 -34.24 -16.15
N PRO A 355 -50.05 -34.64 -15.43
CA PRO A 355 -50.13 -35.68 -14.41
C PRO A 355 -51.08 -35.28 -13.27
N ALA A 356 -51.74 -36.28 -12.69
CA ALA A 356 -52.56 -36.08 -11.49
C ALA A 356 -51.65 -35.73 -10.30
N ARG A 357 -51.99 -34.67 -9.57
CA ARG A 357 -51.32 -34.32 -8.31
C ARG A 357 -51.66 -35.37 -7.24
N GLY A 358 -50.89 -35.40 -6.15
CA GLY A 358 -51.09 -36.35 -5.04
C GLY A 358 -52.49 -36.30 -4.37
N ASN A 359 -53.31 -35.29 -4.69
CA ASN A 359 -54.71 -35.16 -4.28
C ASN A 359 -55.73 -35.62 -5.35
N GLY A 360 -55.28 -36.16 -6.48
CA GLY A 360 -56.12 -36.61 -7.60
C GLY A 360 -56.57 -35.50 -8.56
N GLU A 361 -56.21 -34.24 -8.32
CA GLU A 361 -56.52 -33.15 -9.25
C GLU A 361 -55.59 -33.20 -10.46
N VAL A 362 -56.19 -33.18 -11.65
CA VAL A 362 -55.47 -33.17 -12.93
C VAL A 362 -55.06 -31.74 -13.25
N THR A 363 -53.75 -31.50 -13.39
CA THR A 363 -53.24 -30.20 -13.82
C THR A 363 -53.54 -30.03 -15.31
N VAL A 364 -54.11 -28.91 -15.74
CA VAL A 364 -54.21 -28.57 -17.17
C VAL A 364 -52.98 -27.74 -17.53
N LEU A 365 -52.19 -28.24 -18.47
CA LEU A 365 -51.06 -27.52 -19.03
C LEU A 365 -51.55 -26.79 -20.27
N HIS A 366 -51.29 -25.49 -20.32
CA HIS A 366 -51.70 -24.62 -21.41
C HIS A 366 -50.57 -24.47 -22.42
N LYS A 367 -50.91 -24.26 -23.67
CA LYS A 367 -49.94 -23.94 -24.73
C LYS A 367 -49.00 -22.82 -24.31
N GLY A 368 -47.69 -23.07 -24.39
CA GLY A 368 -46.65 -22.13 -23.98
C GLY A 368 -46.41 -22.06 -22.47
N SER A 369 -47.03 -22.92 -21.65
CA SER A 369 -46.62 -23.07 -20.25
C SER A 369 -45.29 -23.80 -20.19
N THR A 370 -44.33 -23.21 -19.47
CA THR A 370 -43.02 -23.81 -19.21
C THR A 370 -43.10 -24.72 -17.99
N GLU A 371 -42.73 -25.98 -18.18
CA GLU A 371 -42.57 -26.99 -17.15
C GLU A 371 -41.09 -27.29 -16.96
N SER A 372 -40.66 -27.45 -15.71
CA SER A 372 -39.32 -27.94 -15.36
C SER A 372 -39.44 -29.33 -14.73
N VAL A 373 -38.76 -30.30 -15.33
CA VAL A 373 -38.68 -31.67 -14.82
C VAL A 373 -37.27 -31.90 -14.31
N SER A 374 -37.15 -32.17 -13.01
CA SER A 374 -35.88 -32.27 -12.29
C SER A 374 -35.82 -33.53 -11.43
N GLU A 375 -35.97 -34.69 -12.07
CA GLU A 375 -35.92 -36.01 -11.43
C GLU A 375 -34.88 -36.88 -12.16
N GLY A 376 -34.02 -37.54 -11.37
CA GLY A 376 -32.92 -38.36 -11.88
C GLY A 376 -31.54 -37.99 -11.30
N MET A 377 -30.47 -38.46 -11.96
CA MET A 377 -29.09 -38.29 -11.52
C MET A 377 -28.19 -37.90 -12.70
N THR A 378 -27.26 -36.99 -12.44
CA THR A 378 -26.14 -36.68 -13.35
C THR A 378 -24.82 -37.01 -12.66
N ALA A 379 -23.92 -37.69 -13.37
CA ALA A 379 -22.54 -37.91 -12.96
C ALA A 379 -21.58 -37.39 -14.04
N THR A 380 -20.67 -36.51 -13.66
CA THR A 380 -19.81 -35.77 -14.59
C THR A 380 -18.34 -35.97 -14.26
N LEU A 381 -17.53 -36.22 -15.30
CA LEU A 381 -16.07 -36.17 -15.25
C LEU A 381 -15.57 -35.15 -16.26
N ALA A 382 -14.83 -34.15 -15.80
CA ALA A 382 -14.49 -33.02 -16.65
C ALA A 382 -13.22 -32.30 -16.21
N VAL A 383 -12.73 -31.43 -17.08
CA VAL A 383 -11.54 -30.59 -16.87
C VAL A 383 -11.88 -29.15 -17.21
N ASN A 384 -11.55 -28.25 -16.29
CA ASN A 384 -11.54 -26.82 -16.55
C ASN A 384 -10.13 -26.37 -16.94
N VAL A 385 -10.05 -25.54 -17.97
CA VAL A 385 -8.83 -24.92 -18.48
C VAL A 385 -9.04 -23.41 -18.52
N ASP A 386 -8.37 -22.68 -17.62
CA ASP A 386 -8.49 -21.24 -17.50
C ASP A 386 -7.24 -20.57 -18.10
N PHE A 387 -7.40 -19.86 -19.21
CA PHE A 387 -6.36 -19.00 -19.79
C PHE A 387 -6.47 -17.59 -19.23
N LYS A 388 -5.60 -17.24 -18.28
CA LYS A 388 -5.57 -15.96 -17.58
C LYS A 388 -4.91 -14.89 -18.45
N PHE A 389 -5.66 -13.84 -18.79
CA PHE A 389 -5.15 -12.73 -19.60
C PHE A 389 -5.04 -11.41 -18.82
N ILE A 390 -5.79 -11.27 -17.71
CA ILE A 390 -5.65 -10.14 -16.78
C ILE A 390 -5.33 -10.70 -15.40
N THR A 391 -4.33 -10.12 -14.74
CA THR A 391 -4.14 -10.26 -13.29
C THR A 391 -3.70 -8.93 -12.73
N ALA A 392 -4.46 -8.45 -11.77
CA ALA A 392 -4.20 -7.23 -11.05
C ALA A 392 -4.25 -7.51 -9.55
N PHE A 393 -3.47 -6.78 -8.79
CA PHE A 393 -3.59 -6.77 -7.34
C PHE A 393 -4.94 -6.19 -6.94
N LEU A 394 -5.56 -6.78 -5.92
CA LEU A 394 -6.80 -6.30 -5.35
C LEU A 394 -6.47 -5.30 -4.22
N PHE A 395 -6.98 -4.07 -4.34
CA PHE A 395 -6.73 -2.99 -3.37
C PHE A 395 -5.21 -2.72 -3.13
N THR A 396 -4.84 -2.39 -1.90
CA THR A 396 -3.47 -2.17 -1.41
C THR A 396 -2.81 -3.44 -0.87
N SER A 397 -3.30 -4.64 -1.22
CA SER A 397 -2.68 -5.89 -0.76
C SER A 397 -1.65 -6.41 -1.77
N ASN A 398 -0.52 -6.94 -1.27
CA ASN A 398 0.45 -7.69 -2.07
C ASN A 398 0.09 -9.18 -2.21
N ASN A 399 -0.92 -9.65 -1.47
CA ASN A 399 -1.28 -11.07 -1.39
C ASN A 399 -2.68 -11.37 -1.94
N LYS A 400 -3.44 -10.35 -2.35
CA LYS A 400 -4.78 -10.52 -2.92
C LYS A 400 -4.79 -10.10 -4.37
N PHE A 401 -5.37 -10.92 -5.23
CA PHE A 401 -5.37 -10.68 -6.67
C PHE A 401 -6.76 -10.87 -7.26
N PHE A 402 -7.01 -10.17 -8.36
CA PHE A 402 -8.11 -10.40 -9.25
C PHE A 402 -7.56 -10.85 -10.59
N SER A 403 -8.14 -11.88 -11.19
CA SER A 403 -7.80 -12.32 -12.54
C SER A 403 -9.03 -12.54 -13.40
N MET A 404 -8.89 -12.23 -14.69
CA MET A 404 -9.86 -12.61 -15.71
C MET A 404 -9.23 -13.63 -16.65
N SER A 405 -10.05 -14.59 -17.07
CA SER A 405 -9.62 -15.71 -17.91
C SER A 405 -10.65 -16.08 -18.95
N LEU A 406 -10.17 -16.61 -20.08
CA LEU A 406 -10.99 -17.40 -20.98
C LEU A 406 -11.04 -18.82 -20.41
N VAL A 407 -12.24 -19.32 -20.15
CA VAL A 407 -12.43 -20.64 -19.54
C VAL A 407 -12.98 -21.57 -20.59
N GLY A 408 -12.28 -22.69 -20.79
CA GLY A 408 -12.77 -23.84 -21.54
C GLY A 408 -13.01 -24.99 -20.59
N LYS A 409 -14.19 -25.60 -20.68
CA LYS A 409 -14.59 -26.72 -19.84
C LYS A 409 -14.98 -27.88 -20.72
N PHE A 410 -14.37 -29.04 -20.49
CA PHE A 410 -14.52 -30.20 -21.35
C PHE A 410 -14.76 -31.44 -20.51
N GLY A 411 -15.69 -32.29 -20.89
CA GLY A 411 -15.95 -33.49 -20.11
C GLY A 411 -16.97 -34.42 -20.72
N VAL A 412 -17.34 -35.40 -19.92
CA VAL A 412 -18.38 -36.38 -20.22
C VAL A 412 -19.31 -36.46 -19.02
N SER A 413 -20.60 -36.41 -19.29
CA SER A 413 -21.67 -36.59 -18.31
C SER A 413 -22.50 -37.81 -18.65
N TYR A 414 -22.72 -38.67 -17.66
CA TYR A 414 -23.81 -39.64 -17.69
C TYR A 414 -25.04 -38.97 -17.07
N ILE A 415 -26.16 -39.00 -17.77
CA ILE A 415 -27.42 -38.41 -17.31
C ILE A 415 -28.50 -39.48 -17.36
N GLU A 416 -29.20 -39.60 -16.26
CA GLU A 416 -30.41 -40.40 -16.11
C GLU A 416 -31.53 -39.48 -15.67
N ALA A 417 -32.61 -39.44 -16.43
CA ALA A 417 -33.79 -38.64 -16.14
C ALA A 417 -35.02 -39.54 -16.14
N GLU A 418 -35.82 -39.44 -15.09
CA GLU A 418 -37.06 -40.19 -14.92
C GLU A 418 -38.15 -39.22 -14.50
N GLY A 419 -39.36 -39.35 -15.03
CA GLY A 419 -40.45 -38.42 -14.76
C GLY A 419 -41.63 -38.63 -15.70
N TYR A 420 -42.70 -37.86 -15.50
CA TYR A 420 -43.95 -38.04 -16.27
C TYR A 420 -43.81 -37.65 -17.76
N ALA A 421 -42.92 -36.70 -18.06
CA ALA A 421 -42.67 -36.18 -19.41
C ALA A 421 -41.32 -36.62 -19.97
N VAL A 422 -40.47 -37.22 -19.13
CA VAL A 422 -39.06 -37.51 -19.44
C VAL A 422 -38.72 -38.89 -18.90
N ASN A 423 -38.18 -39.77 -19.73
CA ASN A 423 -37.69 -41.07 -19.29
C ASN A 423 -36.56 -41.51 -20.21
N GLY A 424 -35.35 -41.61 -19.69
CA GLY A 424 -34.20 -42.07 -20.46
C GLY A 424 -32.87 -41.87 -19.74
N SER A 425 -31.84 -42.51 -20.28
CA SER A 425 -30.47 -42.33 -19.82
C SER A 425 -29.52 -42.29 -21.00
N GLY A 426 -28.45 -41.52 -20.87
CA GLY A 426 -27.49 -41.34 -21.94
C GLY A 426 -26.17 -40.75 -21.48
N VAL A 427 -25.24 -40.65 -22.43
CA VAL A 427 -23.90 -40.10 -22.22
C VAL A 427 -23.69 -38.92 -23.14
N THR A 428 -23.15 -37.84 -22.58
CA THR A 428 -22.95 -36.57 -23.27
C THR A 428 -21.51 -36.11 -23.09
N PRO A 429 -20.65 -36.20 -24.12
CA PRO A 429 -19.45 -35.39 -24.17
C PRO A 429 -19.84 -33.93 -24.42
N PHE A 430 -19.34 -33.02 -23.59
CA PHE A 430 -19.66 -31.60 -23.65
C PHE A 430 -18.40 -30.72 -23.68
N CYS A 431 -18.57 -29.54 -24.25
CA CYS A 431 -17.63 -28.44 -24.15
C CYS A 431 -18.37 -27.13 -23.84
N ASN A 432 -17.85 -26.34 -22.92
CA ASN A 432 -18.41 -25.04 -22.56
C ASN A 432 -17.30 -24.00 -22.56
N PHE A 433 -17.51 -22.90 -23.26
CA PHE A 433 -16.55 -21.79 -23.29
C PHE A 433 -17.15 -20.50 -22.75
N GLY A 434 -16.33 -19.72 -22.05
CA GLY A 434 -16.72 -18.39 -21.62
C GLY A 434 -15.66 -17.67 -20.80
N LEU A 435 -16.12 -16.88 -19.83
CA LEU A 435 -15.29 -15.98 -19.04
C LEU A 435 -15.25 -16.40 -17.57
N GLY A 436 -14.04 -16.44 -17.01
CA GLY A 436 -13.79 -16.72 -15.61
C GLY A 436 -13.26 -15.49 -14.88
N PHE A 437 -13.83 -15.20 -13.72
CA PHE A 437 -13.43 -14.16 -12.79
C PHE A 437 -12.93 -14.83 -11.52
N HIS A 438 -11.66 -14.58 -11.16
CA HIS A 438 -11.00 -15.25 -10.04
C HIS A 438 -10.48 -14.23 -9.05
N PHE A 439 -10.81 -14.42 -7.78
CA PHE A 439 -10.35 -13.65 -6.64
C PHE A 439 -9.46 -14.55 -5.79
N TRP A 440 -8.17 -14.23 -5.75
CA TRP A 440 -7.12 -14.98 -5.05
C TRP A 440 -6.82 -14.31 -3.71
#